data_AF-A0A972JWV3-F1
#
_entry.id   AF-A0A972JWV3-F1
#
_cell.length_a   1.000
_cell.length_b   1.000
_cell.length_c   1.000
_cell.angle_alpha   90.00
_cell.angle_beta   90.00
_cell.angle_gamma   90.00
#
_symmetry.space_group_name_H-M   'P 1'
#
loop_
_entity.id
_entity.type
_entity.pdbx_description
1 polymer ?
#
loop_
_entity_poly.entity_id
_entity_poly.type
_entity_poly.pdbx_seq_one_letter_code
_entity_poly.pdbx_strand_id
1 'polypeptide(L)'
;MSMFLRWLYGKSGFVASNVLVMIILHGNSRQFWPKIPVLSLRDESVFEHCRLLFNTLLLVTLGQLALRRLTDSRRLPRVCTLIALPLALPLLIAFGQRVLRLQGRAGETYNLALVPLLPIGAAALEDGLVARVDKRKH
;
A
#
# COMPACT_ATOMS: atom_id res chain seq x y z
N MET A 1 -13.00 8.96 -24.14
CA MET A 1 -12.05 8.17 -23.30
C MET A 1 -12.84 7.12 -22.55
N SER A 2 -12.64 5.83 -22.86
CA SER A 2 -13.48 4.74 -22.36
C SER A 2 -13.48 4.65 -20.83
N MET A 3 -14.58 4.17 -20.25
CA MET A 3 -14.75 3.96 -18.80
C MET A 3 -13.63 3.09 -18.21
N PHE A 4 -13.16 2.11 -18.99
CA PHE A 4 -12.01 1.27 -18.69
C PHE A 4 -10.70 2.05 -18.56
N LEU A 5 -10.40 2.99 -19.49
CA LEU A 5 -9.19 3.82 -19.41
C LEU A 5 -9.20 4.73 -18.19
N ARG A 6 -10.34 5.37 -17.86
CA ARG A 6 -10.45 6.21 -16.65
C ARG A 6 -10.28 5.40 -15.37
N TRP A 7 -10.81 4.19 -15.34
CA TRP A 7 -10.65 3.26 -14.23
C TRP A 7 -9.20 2.80 -14.07
N LEU A 8 -8.55 2.43 -15.18
CA LEU A 8 -7.14 2.03 -15.18
C LEU A 8 -6.23 3.19 -14.75
N TYR A 9 -6.54 4.42 -15.19
CA TYR A 9 -5.81 5.63 -14.82
C TYR A 9 -6.02 6.03 -13.35
N GLY A 10 -7.22 5.80 -12.81
CA GLY A 10 -7.50 6.01 -11.38
C GLY A 10 -6.73 5.03 -10.49
N LYS A 11 -6.63 3.77 -10.93
CA LYS A 11 -5.88 2.72 -10.23
C LYS A 11 -4.38 2.87 -10.33
N SER A 12 -3.86 3.05 -11.54
CA SER A 12 -2.44 3.28 -11.75
C SER A 12 -1.99 4.56 -11.05
N GLY A 13 -2.83 5.60 -11.05
CA GLY A 13 -2.64 6.80 -10.25
C GLY A 13 -2.57 6.52 -8.75
N PHE A 14 -3.50 5.72 -8.19
CA PHE A 14 -3.46 5.33 -6.77
C PHE A 14 -2.17 4.56 -6.43
N VAL A 15 -1.81 3.55 -7.21
CA VAL A 15 -0.62 2.73 -6.99
C VAL A 15 0.65 3.59 -7.10
N ALA A 16 0.77 4.38 -8.16
CA ALA A 16 1.91 5.27 -8.38
C ALA A 16 2.04 6.32 -7.27
N SER A 17 0.93 6.94 -6.84
CA SER A 17 0.95 7.87 -5.72
C SER A 17 1.37 7.21 -4.41
N ASN A 18 0.95 5.98 -4.13
CA ASN A 18 1.41 5.26 -2.93
C ASN A 18 2.89 4.95 -2.99
N VAL A 19 3.41 4.46 -4.12
CA VAL A 19 4.84 4.20 -4.27
C VAL A 19 5.63 5.49 -4.12
N LEU A 20 5.20 6.59 -4.75
CA LEU A 20 5.86 7.89 -4.65
C LEU A 20 5.85 8.43 -3.22
N VAL A 21 4.70 8.42 -2.55
CA VAL A 21 4.58 8.90 -1.15
C VAL A 21 5.38 8.01 -0.21
N MET A 22 5.40 6.69 -0.42
CA MET A 22 6.23 5.77 0.36
C MET A 22 7.71 6.15 0.23
N ILE A 23 8.18 6.41 -1.00
CA ILE A 23 9.56 6.85 -1.26
C ILE A 23 9.85 8.17 -0.54
N ILE A 24 8.94 9.14 -0.59
CA ILE A 24 9.12 10.46 0.05
C ILE A 24 9.13 10.34 1.58
N LEU A 25 8.17 9.63 2.16
CA LEU A 25 8.06 9.48 3.61
C LEU A 25 9.21 8.64 4.18
N HIS A 26 9.66 7.63 3.44
CA HIS A 26 10.86 6.86 3.79
C HIS A 26 12.13 7.69 3.59
N GLY A 27 12.16 8.59 2.59
CA GLY A 27 13.25 9.51 2.29
C GLY A 27 13.47 10.62 3.34
N ASN A 28 12.42 11.02 4.06
CA ASN A 28 12.48 12.03 5.13
C ASN A 28 12.77 11.45 6.52
N SER A 29 12.72 10.12 6.67
CA SER A 29 13.40 9.46 7.79
C SER A 29 14.91 9.69 7.64
N ARG A 30 15.71 9.71 8.73
CA ARG A 30 17.20 9.85 8.72
C ARG A 30 17.94 8.71 7.99
N GLN A 31 17.30 8.07 7.02
CA GLN A 31 17.45 6.67 6.66
C GLN A 31 17.75 6.49 5.18
N PHE A 32 17.59 7.53 4.36
CA PHE A 32 17.82 7.45 2.92
C PHE A 32 19.10 8.14 2.41
N TRP A 33 19.92 8.77 3.27
CA TRP A 33 21.17 9.37 2.76
C TRP A 33 22.36 9.37 3.74
N PRO A 34 23.56 8.86 3.37
CA PRO A 34 23.91 7.92 2.30
C PRO A 34 24.18 6.52 2.87
N LYS A 35 23.17 5.65 2.86
CA LYS A 35 23.34 4.19 2.85
C LYS A 35 22.23 3.61 1.98
N ILE A 36 22.45 3.51 0.68
CA ILE A 36 21.65 2.63 -0.16
C ILE A 36 22.51 1.39 -0.41
N PRO A 37 22.08 0.26 0.12
CA PRO A 37 21.85 -0.86 -0.78
C PRO A 37 20.56 -1.56 -0.34
N VAL A 38 19.48 -1.41 -1.12
CA VAL A 38 18.27 -2.26 -1.03
C VAL A 38 17.48 -2.08 0.29
N LEU A 39 16.66 -1.03 0.40
CA LEU A 39 15.52 -0.83 1.36
C LEU A 39 15.58 -1.76 2.59
N SER A 40 16.63 -1.55 3.40
CA SER A 40 17.04 -2.52 4.41
C SER A 40 16.08 -2.48 5.58
N LEU A 41 15.10 -3.38 5.55
CA LEU A 41 14.25 -3.78 6.67
C LEU A 41 15.01 -4.43 7.84
N ARG A 42 16.35 -4.49 7.81
CA ARG A 42 17.14 -5.18 8.85
C ARG A 42 17.04 -4.55 10.23
N ASP A 43 16.91 -3.22 10.31
CA ASP A 43 17.07 -2.50 11.59
C ASP A 43 15.79 -1.80 12.06
N GLU A 44 14.69 -1.95 11.34
CA GLU A 44 13.43 -1.29 11.66
C GLU A 44 12.38 -2.26 12.22
N SER A 45 11.68 -1.80 13.24
CA SER A 45 10.59 -2.58 13.81
C SER A 45 9.46 -2.75 12.79
N VAL A 46 8.75 -3.88 12.87
CA VAL A 46 7.52 -4.14 12.10
C VAL A 46 6.49 -3.02 12.36
N PHE A 47 6.52 -2.41 13.54
CA PHE A 47 5.62 -1.32 13.91
C PHE A 47 5.87 -0.05 13.10
N GLU A 48 7.14 0.35 12.90
CA GLU A 48 7.48 1.50 12.05
C GLU A 48 7.01 1.29 10.60
N HIS A 49 7.14 0.06 10.11
CA HIS A 49 6.65 -0.31 8.78
C HIS A 49 5.13 -0.22 8.66
N CYS A 50 4.40 -0.66 9.68
CA CYS A 50 2.94 -0.53 9.72
C CYS A 50 2.53 0.95 9.74
N ARG A 51 3.22 1.76 10.56
CA ARG A 51 2.98 3.21 10.68
C ARG A 51 3.26 3.93 9.36
N LEU A 52 4.38 3.61 8.71
CA LEU A 52 4.76 4.18 7.41
C LEU A 52 3.75 3.81 6.32
N LEU A 53 3.35 2.54 6.24
CA LEU A 53 2.34 2.08 5.29
C LEU A 53 0.98 2.75 5.54
N PHE A 54 0.57 2.87 6.80
CA PHE A 54 -0.65 3.58 7.18
C PHE A 54 -0.59 5.05 6.76
N ASN A 55 0.49 5.77 7.09
CA ASN A 55 0.68 7.17 6.73
C ASN A 55 0.68 7.39 5.21
N THR A 56 1.30 6.48 4.46
CA THR A 56 1.32 6.51 3.00
C THR A 56 -0.08 6.36 2.43
N LEU A 57 -0.80 5.31 2.84
CA LEU A 57 -2.18 5.07 2.40
C LEU A 57 -3.10 6.23 2.79
N LEU A 58 -2.92 6.78 3.99
CA LEU A 58 -3.70 7.91 4.49
C LEU A 58 -3.46 9.15 3.65
N LEU A 59 -2.20 9.51 3.41
CA LEU A 59 -1.85 10.72 2.67
C LEU A 59 -2.33 10.66 1.22
N VAL A 60 -2.18 9.50 0.56
CA VAL A 60 -2.73 9.30 -0.78
C VAL A 60 -4.25 9.37 -0.78
N THR A 61 -4.90 8.77 0.22
CA THR A 61 -6.37 8.83 0.37
C THR A 61 -6.85 10.26 0.54
N LEU A 62 -6.22 11.04 1.42
CA LEU A 62 -6.53 12.44 1.65
C LEU A 62 -6.27 13.27 0.40
N GLY A 63 -5.18 13.03 -0.32
CA GLY A 63 -4.89 13.68 -1.60
C GLY A 63 -5.96 13.39 -2.66
N GLN A 64 -6.41 12.14 -2.77
CA GLN A 64 -7.51 11.78 -3.68
C GLN A 64 -8.84 12.40 -3.27
N LEU A 65 -9.11 12.51 -1.96
CA LEU A 65 -10.31 13.16 -1.44
C LEU A 65 -10.29 14.67 -1.76
N ALA A 66 -9.16 15.35 -1.51
CA ALA A 66 -8.96 16.76 -1.81
C ALA A 66 -9.11 17.06 -3.31
N LEU A 67 -8.60 16.18 -4.17
CA LEU A 67 -8.73 16.27 -5.62
C LEU A 67 -10.10 15.80 -6.15
N ARG A 68 -11.05 15.46 -5.27
CA ARG A 68 -12.38 14.89 -5.61
C ARG A 68 -12.32 13.67 -6.53
N ARG A 69 -11.24 12.88 -6.44
CA ARG A 69 -11.02 11.66 -7.22
C ARG A 69 -11.56 10.40 -6.53
N LEU A 70 -11.93 10.48 -5.24
CA LEU A 70 -12.51 9.38 -4.48
C LEU A 70 -14.05 9.48 -4.48
N THR A 71 -14.73 8.55 -5.15
CA THR A 71 -16.20 8.50 -5.19
C THR A 71 -16.78 8.09 -3.84
N ASP A 72 -17.99 8.53 -3.52
CA ASP A 72 -18.66 8.22 -2.25
C ASP A 72 -18.81 6.70 -2.02
N SER A 73 -19.10 5.96 -3.07
CA SER A 73 -19.18 4.48 -3.05
C SER A 73 -17.86 3.80 -2.64
N ARG A 74 -16.72 4.48 -2.83
CA ARG A 74 -15.38 3.96 -2.55
C ARG A 74 -14.81 4.44 -1.22
N ARG A 75 -15.44 5.39 -0.52
CA ARG A 75 -14.94 5.92 0.77
C ARG A 75 -14.88 4.85 1.86
N LEU A 76 -15.95 4.10 2.07
CA LEU A 76 -15.98 3.01 3.05
C LEU A 76 -14.98 1.89 2.70
N PRO A 77 -14.98 1.34 1.47
CA PRO A 77 -13.95 0.40 1.02
C PRO A 77 -12.52 0.91 1.22
N ARG A 78 -12.28 2.20 0.96
CA ARG A 78 -10.97 2.83 1.16
C ARG A 78 -10.56 2.82 2.63
N VAL A 79 -11.44 3.21 3.56
CA VAL A 79 -11.15 3.15 5.01
C VAL A 79 -10.85 1.72 5.45
N CYS A 80 -11.61 0.74 4.96
CA CYS A 80 -11.31 -0.68 5.23
C CYS A 80 -9.91 -1.07 4.75
N THR A 81 -9.52 -0.67 3.53
CA THR A 81 -8.17 -0.97 3.01
C THR A 81 -7.06 -0.26 3.79
N LEU A 82 -7.34 0.95 4.29
CA LEU A 82 -6.43 1.77 5.10
C LEU A 82 -6.06 1.08 6.42
N ILE A 83 -6.98 0.30 6.98
CA ILE A 83 -6.78 -0.44 8.23
C ILE A 83 -6.27 -1.86 7.96
N ALA A 84 -6.87 -2.55 6.98
CA ALA A 84 -6.58 -3.96 6.71
C ALA A 84 -5.13 -4.18 6.25
N LEU A 85 -4.57 -3.30 5.41
CA LEU A 85 -3.22 -3.48 4.89
C LEU A 85 -2.12 -3.34 5.94
N PRO A 86 -2.09 -2.27 6.76
CA PRO A 86 -1.15 -2.17 7.87
C PRO A 86 -1.26 -3.34 8.85
N LEU A 87 -2.47 -3.82 9.13
CA LEU A 87 -2.67 -5.00 9.99
C LEU A 87 -2.22 -6.31 9.34
N ALA A 88 -2.24 -6.41 8.02
CA ALA A 88 -1.75 -7.57 7.29
C ALA A 88 -0.22 -7.60 7.17
N LEU A 89 0.46 -6.45 7.31
CA LEU A 89 1.90 -6.33 7.12
C LEU A 89 2.73 -7.22 8.07
N PRO A 90 2.45 -7.31 9.39
CA PRO A 90 3.13 -8.23 10.29
C PRO A 90 2.98 -9.69 9.85
N LEU A 91 1.79 -10.07 9.36
CA LEU A 91 1.53 -11.42 8.87
C LEU A 91 2.31 -11.71 7.59
N LEU A 92 2.38 -10.77 6.66
CA LEU A 92 3.14 -10.90 5.41
C LEU A 92 4.65 -10.99 5.65
N ILE A 93 5.16 -10.22 6.62
CA ILE A 93 6.56 -10.30 7.05
C ILE A 93 6.84 -11.65 7.72
N ALA A 94 5.98 -12.06 8.67
CA ALA A 94 6.11 -13.34 9.35
C ALA A 94 6.02 -14.52 8.38
N PHE A 95 5.16 -14.44 7.36
CA PHE A 95 5.06 -15.43 6.30
C PHE A 95 6.37 -15.55 5.50
N GLY A 96 6.93 -14.42 5.05
CA GLY A 96 8.21 -14.39 4.35
C GLY A 96 9.36 -14.98 5.17
N GLN A 97 9.41 -14.67 6.47
CA GLN A 97 10.49 -15.11 7.36
C GLN A 97 10.33 -16.55 7.86
N ARG A 98 9.11 -16.96 8.24
CA ARG A 98 8.87 -18.26 8.90
C ARG A 98 8.46 -19.37 7.94
N VAL A 99 7.64 -19.04 6.92
CA VAL A 99 7.13 -20.04 5.97
C VAL A 99 8.08 -20.16 4.80
N LEU A 100 8.41 -19.03 4.16
CA LEU A 100 9.32 -19.03 3.01
C LEU A 100 10.80 -19.06 3.42
N ARG A 101 11.10 -18.92 4.72
CA ARG A 101 12.47 -18.94 5.30
C ARG A 101 13.43 -18.00 4.55
N LEU A 102 12.92 -16.87 4.07
CA LEU A 102 13.70 -15.92 3.29
C LEU A 102 14.68 -15.21 4.22
N GLN A 103 15.97 -15.32 3.92
CA GLN A 103 17.06 -14.70 4.68
C GLN A 103 17.96 -13.86 3.77
N GLY A 104 18.62 -12.86 4.35
CA GLY A 104 19.51 -11.94 3.64
C GLY A 104 18.84 -11.28 2.44
N ARG A 105 19.50 -11.33 1.28
CA ARG A 105 19.07 -10.66 0.04
C ARG A 105 17.69 -11.10 -0.47
N ALA A 106 17.29 -12.34 -0.22
CA ALA A 106 15.99 -12.85 -0.65
C ALA A 106 14.85 -12.20 0.16
N GLY A 107 15.06 -12.00 1.47
CA GLY A 107 14.11 -11.29 2.33
C GLY A 107 13.99 -9.81 1.98
N GLU A 108 15.12 -9.17 1.66
CA GLU A 108 15.14 -7.77 1.18
C GLU A 108 14.37 -7.61 -0.14
N THR A 109 14.55 -8.55 -1.08
CA THR A 109 13.84 -8.53 -2.37
C THR A 109 12.35 -8.76 -2.19
N TYR A 110 11.94 -9.67 -1.30
CA TYR A 110 10.54 -9.90 -0.97
C TYR A 110 9.89 -8.65 -0.39
N ASN A 111 10.56 -8.03 0.58
CA ASN A 111 10.12 -6.81 1.21
C ASN A 111 10.03 -5.62 0.25
N LEU A 112 11.00 -5.50 -0.66
CA LEU A 112 10.95 -4.55 -1.76
C LEU A 112 9.74 -4.77 -2.65
N ALA A 113 9.46 -6.02 -3.00
CA ALA A 113 8.31 -6.37 -3.81
C ALA A 113 6.98 -6.01 -3.12
N LEU A 114 6.93 -6.02 -1.78
CA LEU A 114 5.74 -5.57 -1.04
C LEU A 114 5.41 -4.10 -1.28
N VAL A 115 6.38 -3.24 -1.60
CA VAL A 115 6.16 -1.79 -1.81
C VAL A 115 5.13 -1.51 -2.91
N PRO A 116 5.23 -2.08 -4.13
CA PRO A 116 4.18 -1.96 -5.14
C PRO A 116 3.04 -2.97 -4.96
N LEU A 117 3.31 -4.17 -4.42
CA LEU A 117 2.28 -5.21 -4.27
C LEU A 117 1.20 -4.83 -3.26
N LEU A 118 1.55 -4.13 -2.18
CA LEU A 118 0.59 -3.71 -1.16
C LEU A 118 -0.44 -2.73 -1.75
N PRO A 119 -0.08 -1.61 -2.41
CA PRO A 119 -1.04 -0.74 -3.09
C PRO A 119 -1.89 -1.45 -4.15
N ILE A 120 -1.33 -2.41 -4.89
CA ILE A 120 -2.08 -3.25 -5.83
C ILE A 120 -3.12 -4.09 -5.09
N GLY A 121 -2.72 -4.74 -3.99
CA GLY A 121 -3.59 -5.50 -3.11
C GLY A 121 -4.70 -4.63 -2.50
N ALA A 122 -4.40 -3.40 -2.09
CA ALA A 122 -5.41 -2.44 -1.64
C ALA A 122 -6.43 -2.13 -2.74
N ALA A 123 -5.98 -1.86 -3.95
CA ALA A 123 -6.89 -1.57 -5.07
C ALA A 123 -7.78 -2.79 -5.39
N ALA A 124 -7.24 -4.00 -5.34
CA ALA A 124 -8.00 -5.23 -5.55
C ALA A 124 -9.02 -5.49 -4.42
N LEU A 125 -8.61 -5.30 -3.16
CA LEU A 125 -9.48 -5.45 -2.00
C LEU A 125 -10.62 -4.43 -2.03
N GLU A 126 -10.31 -3.18 -2.35
CA GLU A 126 -11.29 -2.10 -2.49
C GLU A 126 -12.36 -2.47 -3.54
N ASP A 127 -11.94 -2.95 -4.72
CA ASP A 127 -12.89 -3.35 -5.75
C ASP A 127 -13.76 -4.55 -5.33
N GLY A 128 -13.17 -5.53 -4.64
CA GLY A 128 -13.91 -6.65 -4.09
C GLY A 128 -14.96 -6.22 -3.06
N LEU A 129 -14.63 -5.21 -2.25
CA LEU A 129 -15.55 -4.61 -1.28
C LEU A 129 -16.67 -3.82 -1.97
N VAL A 130 -16.35 -2.99 -2.96
CA VAL A 130 -17.34 -2.25 -3.76
C VAL A 130 -18.32 -3.22 -4.42
N ALA A 131 -17.82 -4.27 -5.08
CA ALA A 131 -18.67 -5.26 -5.74
C ALA A 131 -19.61 -5.99 -4.77
N ARG A 132 -19.18 -6.22 -3.51
CA ARG A 132 -20.05 -6.81 -2.48
C ARG A 132 -21.05 -5.82 -1.89
N VAL A 133 -20.71 -4.55 -1.80
CA VAL A 133 -21.63 -3.51 -1.32
C VAL A 133 -22.74 -3.27 -2.36
N ASP A 134 -22.40 -3.22 -3.65
CA ASP A 134 -23.38 -3.03 -4.71
C ASP A 134 -24.33 -4.22 -4.84
N LYS A 135 -23.83 -5.46 -4.70
CA LYS A 135 -24.68 -6.68 -4.67
C LYS A 135 -25.65 -6.74 -3.49
N ARG A 136 -25.42 -5.99 -2.40
CA ARG A 136 -26.33 -5.95 -1.25
C ARG A 136 -27.41 -4.88 -1.35
N LYS A 137 -27.35 -4.01 -2.35
CA LYS A 137 -28.35 -2.96 -2.60
C LYS A 137 -29.45 -3.40 -3.57
N HIS A 138 -29.30 -4.54 -4.22
CA HIS A 138 -30.27 -5.20 -5.09
C HIS A 138 -30.72 -6.51 -4.44
#